data_AF-A0A7S1EJ97-F1
#
_entry.id   AF-A0A7S1EJ97-F1
#
_cell.length_a   1.000
_cell.length_b   1.000
_cell.length_c   1.000
_cell.angle_alpha   90.00
_cell.angle_beta   90.00
_cell.angle_gamma   90.00
#
_symmetry.space_group_name_H-M   'P 1'
#
loop_
_entity.id
_entity.type
_entity.pdbx_description
1 polymer ?
#
loop_
_entity_poly.entity_id
_entity_poly.type
_entity_poly.pdbx_seq_one_letter_code
_entity_poly.pdbx_strand_id
1 'polypeptide(L)'
;VVLVAEEGLSAAVAGPAELLAAFEAAVQQQPGFAGLHFKHNRCERPPFSLLKVSVKREIVAFGVPGVSGLQADAADTHVSPQRWRELLDDPDTVVIDNRNSFEFKLGRFRGAIDPGVAHFRDFPAYVEAHRDAWQGKTVAMYCTGGI
;
A
#
# COMPACT_ATOMS: atom_id res chain seq x y z
N VAL A 1 -15.02 0.24 3.31
CA VAL A 1 -14.80 1.18 2.18
C VAL A 1 -14.34 0.38 0.99
N VAL A 2 -14.88 0.67 -0.20
CA VAL A 2 -14.53 0.05 -1.47
C VAL A 2 -14.30 1.16 -2.49
N LEU A 3 -13.11 1.18 -3.10
CA LEU A 3 -12.71 2.11 -4.15
C LEU A 3 -12.57 1.34 -5.45
N VAL A 4 -13.23 1.83 -6.49
CA VAL A 4 -13.17 1.28 -7.85
C VAL A 4 -12.58 2.33 -8.76
N ALA A 5 -11.57 1.97 -9.55
CA ALA A 5 -11.01 2.82 -10.60
C ALA A 5 -10.73 1.96 -11.84
N GLU A 6 -10.35 2.58 -12.96
CA GLU A 6 -9.98 1.84 -14.18
C GLU A 6 -8.81 0.88 -13.95
N GLU A 7 -7.92 1.22 -13.01
CA GLU A 7 -6.77 0.39 -12.62
C GLU A 7 -7.10 -0.76 -11.65
N GLY A 8 -8.35 -0.85 -11.15
CA GLY A 8 -8.79 -1.98 -10.33
C GLY A 8 -9.60 -1.62 -9.09
N LEU A 9 -9.37 -2.37 -8.00
CA LEU A 9 -10.15 -2.36 -6.77
C LEU A 9 -9.25 -2.27 -5.53
N SER A 10 -9.58 -1.37 -4.61
CA SER A 10 -9.03 -1.38 -3.25
C SER A 10 -10.17 -1.39 -2.23
N ALA A 11 -10.14 -2.35 -1.31
CA ALA A 11 -11.24 -2.57 -0.38
C ALA A 11 -10.74 -2.90 1.03
N ALA A 12 -11.40 -2.30 2.01
CA ALA A 12 -11.33 -2.69 3.40
C ALA A 12 -12.75 -2.82 3.93
N VAL A 13 -13.19 -4.05 4.20
CA VAL A 13 -14.53 -4.39 4.67
C VAL A 13 -14.43 -5.19 5.96
N ALA A 14 -15.45 -5.08 6.82
CA ALA A 14 -15.51 -5.82 8.08
C ALA A 14 -16.94 -6.30 8.31
N GLY A 15 -17.08 -7.53 8.81
CA GLY A 15 -18.35 -8.17 9.08
C GLY A 15 -18.18 -9.60 9.57
N PRO A 16 -19.29 -10.32 9.82
CA PRO A 16 -19.29 -11.75 10.08
C PRO A 16 -18.58 -12.53 8.98
N ALA A 17 -17.89 -13.60 9.35
CA ALA A 17 -17.03 -14.36 8.44
C ALA A 17 -17.79 -14.93 7.23
N GLU A 18 -19.03 -15.39 7.45
CA GLU A 18 -19.91 -15.91 6.40
C GLU A 18 -20.30 -14.86 5.37
N LEU A 19 -20.52 -13.61 5.80
CA LEU A 19 -20.85 -12.50 4.90
C LEU A 19 -19.61 -12.02 4.14
N LEU A 20 -18.44 -12.03 4.77
CA LEU A 20 -17.17 -11.74 4.11
C LEU A 20 -16.85 -12.80 3.04
N ALA A 21 -17.01 -14.08 3.35
CA ALA A 21 -16.81 -15.16 2.38
C ALA A 21 -17.75 -15.03 1.17
N ALA A 22 -19.02 -14.69 1.39
CA ALA A 22 -19.97 -14.43 0.31
C ALA A 22 -19.56 -13.21 -0.56
N PHE A 23 -19.10 -12.13 0.08
CA PHE A 23 -18.57 -10.95 -0.61
C PHE A 23 -17.35 -11.29 -1.46
N GLU A 24 -16.38 -12.02 -0.89
CA GLU A 24 -15.15 -12.44 -1.58
C GLU A 24 -15.44 -13.32 -2.79
N ALA A 25 -16.33 -14.31 -2.64
CA ALA A 25 -16.76 -15.17 -3.73
C ALA A 25 -17.44 -14.36 -4.86
N ALA A 26 -18.30 -13.40 -4.51
CA ALA A 26 -18.98 -12.56 -5.50
C ALA A 26 -18.00 -11.64 -6.24
N VAL A 27 -16.97 -11.11 -5.56
CA VAL A 27 -15.91 -10.29 -6.16
C VAL A 27 -15.05 -11.13 -7.10
N GLN A 28 -14.64 -12.34 -6.70
CA GLN A 28 -13.80 -13.22 -7.53
C GLN A 28 -14.50 -13.70 -8.81
N GLN A 29 -15.83 -13.70 -8.85
CA GLN A 29 -16.61 -14.02 -10.05
C GLN A 29 -16.65 -12.89 -11.07
N GLN A 30 -16.23 -11.67 -10.71
CA GLN A 30 -16.19 -10.56 -11.65
C GLN A 30 -15.00 -10.69 -12.61
N PRO A 31 -15.17 -10.33 -13.90
CA PRO A 31 -14.07 -10.32 -14.86
C PRO A 31 -12.88 -9.50 -14.36
N GLY A 32 -11.68 -10.10 -14.39
CA GLY A 32 -10.43 -9.43 -13.97
C GLY A 32 -10.14 -9.47 -12.46
N PHE A 33 -11.03 -10.00 -11.61
CA PHE A 33 -10.81 -10.13 -10.17
C PHE A 33 -10.65 -11.58 -9.68
N ALA A 34 -10.60 -12.54 -10.60
CA ALA A 34 -10.24 -13.91 -10.29
C ALA A 34 -8.83 -13.95 -9.68
N GLY A 35 -8.67 -14.62 -8.53
CA GLY A 35 -7.38 -14.73 -7.84
C GLY A 35 -6.99 -13.53 -6.98
N LEU A 36 -7.89 -12.55 -6.75
CA LEU A 36 -7.64 -11.46 -5.80
C LEU A 36 -7.29 -12.02 -4.42
N HIS A 37 -6.20 -11.53 -3.83
CA HIS A 37 -5.75 -11.94 -2.51
C HIS A 37 -6.43 -11.13 -1.41
N PHE A 38 -7.19 -11.80 -0.56
CA PHE A 38 -7.84 -11.20 0.61
C PHE A 38 -6.99 -11.36 1.86
N LYS A 39 -6.77 -10.26 2.59
CA LYS A 39 -6.06 -10.26 3.87
C LYS A 39 -7.09 -10.12 5.00
N HIS A 40 -7.11 -11.08 5.93
CA HIS A 40 -8.05 -11.08 7.06
C HIS A 40 -7.37 -10.66 8.36
N ASN A 41 -8.07 -9.83 9.14
CA ASN A 41 -7.67 -9.45 10.50
C ASN A 41 -8.90 -9.53 11.42
N ARG A 42 -8.69 -9.97 12.66
CA ARG A 42 -9.76 -9.99 13.67
C ARG A 42 -9.95 -8.61 14.27
N CYS A 43 -11.20 -8.18 14.39
CA CYS A 43 -11.58 -6.98 15.13
C CYS A 43 -12.56 -7.32 16.26
N GLU A 44 -12.42 -6.68 17.41
CA GLU A 44 -13.36 -6.83 18.53
C GLU A 44 -14.56 -5.90 18.39
N ARG A 45 -14.38 -4.78 17.68
CA ARG A 45 -15.41 -3.77 17.44
C ARG A 45 -15.46 -3.45 15.94
N PRO A 46 -16.64 -3.13 15.38
CA PRO A 46 -16.75 -2.74 13.98
C PRO A 46 -15.85 -1.52 13.66
N PRO A 47 -14.86 -1.64 12.77
CA PRO A 47 -13.93 -0.54 12.46
C PRO A 47 -14.53 0.48 11.48
N PHE A 48 -15.65 0.15 10.83
CA PHE A 48 -16.32 1.01 9.85
C PHE A 48 -17.76 1.28 10.27
N SER A 49 -18.19 2.54 10.16
CA SER A 49 -19.57 2.94 10.48
C SER A 49 -20.59 2.58 9.38
N LEU A 50 -20.13 2.48 8.12
CA LEU A 50 -20.99 2.16 6.98
C LEU A 50 -20.19 1.54 5.81
N LEU A 51 -20.90 0.82 4.95
CA LEU A 51 -20.37 0.40 3.65
C LEU A 51 -20.44 1.57 2.67
N LYS A 52 -19.29 2.04 2.22
CA LYS A 52 -19.18 3.07 1.18
C LYS A 52 -18.45 2.50 -0.02
N VAL A 53 -19.09 2.58 -1.19
CA VAL A 53 -18.50 2.28 -2.50
C VAL A 53 -18.30 3.60 -3.23
N SER A 54 -17.15 3.81 -3.87
CA SER A 54 -16.86 5.05 -4.59
C SER A 54 -16.04 4.78 -5.84
N VAL A 55 -16.45 5.39 -6.95
CA VAL A 55 -15.65 5.43 -8.18
C VAL A 55 -14.62 6.55 -8.07
N LYS A 56 -13.37 6.24 -8.37
CA LYS A 56 -12.21 7.14 -8.30
C LYS A 56 -11.40 7.06 -9.59
N ARG A 57 -10.52 8.05 -9.78
CA ARG A 57 -9.52 8.02 -10.86
C ARG A 57 -8.42 7.01 -10.57
N GLU A 58 -8.02 6.91 -9.31
CA GLU A 58 -6.98 6.01 -8.81
C GLU A 58 -7.52 5.32 -7.54
N ILE A 59 -7.20 4.03 -7.35
CA ILE A 59 -7.51 3.30 -6.11
C ILE A 59 -6.62 3.75 -4.95
N VAL A 60 -5.45 4.32 -5.26
CA VAL A 60 -4.57 5.07 -4.36
C VAL A 60 -4.09 6.31 -5.09
N ALA A 61 -4.43 7.49 -4.58
CA ALA A 61 -4.12 8.74 -5.27
C ALA A 61 -2.61 9.06 -5.22
N PHE A 62 -1.88 8.66 -6.25
CA PHE A 62 -0.46 8.95 -6.46
C PHE A 62 -0.27 10.24 -7.27
N GLY A 63 -1.15 10.50 -8.24
CA GLY A 63 -1.23 11.79 -8.93
C GLY A 63 -0.14 12.03 -9.98
N VAL A 64 0.60 10.99 -10.38
CA VAL A 64 1.60 11.06 -11.47
C VAL A 64 1.01 10.43 -12.74
N PRO A 65 0.77 11.21 -13.81
CA PRO A 65 0.21 10.67 -15.04
C PRO A 65 1.10 9.60 -15.67
N GLY A 66 0.49 8.50 -16.12
CA GLY A 66 1.18 7.43 -16.84
C GLY A 66 1.90 6.41 -15.97
N VAL A 67 1.94 6.61 -14.65
CA VAL A 67 2.40 5.59 -13.70
C VAL A 67 1.24 4.64 -13.40
N SER A 68 1.50 3.33 -13.46
CA SER A 68 0.50 2.32 -13.13
C SER A 68 1.15 1.16 -12.40
N GLY A 69 0.52 0.70 -11.30
CA GLY A 69 0.91 -0.52 -10.60
C GLY A 69 0.56 -1.82 -11.34
N LEU A 70 -0.14 -1.74 -12.48
CA LEU A 70 -0.46 -2.90 -13.34
C LEU A 70 0.72 -3.33 -14.21
N GLN A 71 1.69 -2.44 -14.41
CA GLN A 71 2.92 -2.77 -15.10
C GLN A 71 3.80 -3.52 -14.10
N ALA A 72 4.05 -4.80 -14.37
CA ALA A 72 5.09 -5.50 -13.64
C ALA A 72 6.40 -4.72 -13.85
N ASP A 73 7.00 -4.24 -12.76
CA ASP A 73 8.39 -3.81 -12.81
C ASP A 73 9.19 -4.98 -13.38
N ALA A 74 10.08 -4.72 -14.33
CA ALA A 74 10.91 -5.76 -14.94
C ALA A 74 11.81 -6.47 -13.90
N ALA A 75 12.00 -5.85 -12.74
CA ALA A 75 12.57 -6.44 -11.54
C ALA A 75 11.47 -6.65 -10.51
N ASP A 76 11.19 -7.89 -10.11
CA ASP A 76 10.34 -8.15 -8.96
C ASP A 76 11.03 -7.61 -7.69
N THR A 77 10.65 -6.41 -7.27
CA THR A 77 11.24 -5.69 -6.13
C THR A 77 10.59 -6.07 -4.80
N HIS A 78 9.62 -6.99 -4.81
CA HIS A 78 8.99 -7.47 -3.57
C HIS A 78 9.97 -8.35 -2.79
N VAL A 79 10.01 -8.14 -1.49
CA VAL A 79 10.84 -8.92 -0.58
C VAL A 79 10.00 -9.63 0.47
N SER A 80 10.43 -10.83 0.86
CA SER A 80 9.83 -11.54 1.97
C SER A 80 10.05 -10.79 3.29
N PRO A 81 9.23 -11.02 4.33
CA PRO A 81 9.47 -10.43 5.66
C PRO A 81 10.86 -10.72 6.24
N GLN A 82 11.44 -11.88 5.92
CA GLN A 82 12.80 -12.26 6.33
C GLN A 82 13.84 -11.37 5.62
N ARG A 83 13.74 -11.24 4.29
CA ARG A 83 14.64 -10.38 3.52
C ARG A 83 14.47 -8.91 3.89
N TRP A 84 13.24 -8.48 4.17
CA TRP A 84 12.96 -7.15 4.71
C TRP A 84 13.72 -6.89 6.01
N ARG A 85 13.75 -7.85 6.94
CA ARG A 85 14.52 -7.71 8.19
C ARG A 85 16.01 -7.53 7.93
N GLU A 86 16.58 -8.29 7.00
CA GLU A 86 17.99 -8.15 6.63
C GLU A 86 18.30 -6.74 6.07
N LEU A 87 17.40 -6.19 5.25
CA LEU A 87 17.51 -4.83 4.73
C LEU A 87 17.46 -3.75 5.83
N LEU A 88 16.70 -3.99 6.91
CA LEU A 88 16.65 -3.04 8.05
C LEU A 88 17.96 -2.98 8.83
N ASP A 89 18.77 -4.04 8.80
CA ASP A 89 20.04 -4.14 9.52
C ASP A 89 21.24 -3.71 8.65
N ASP A 90 21.04 -3.52 7.35
CA ASP A 90 22.07 -3.13 6.39
C ASP A 90 22.33 -1.61 6.43
N PRO A 91 23.56 -1.16 6.76
CA PRO A 91 23.89 0.27 6.85
C PRO A 91 23.84 1.00 5.49
N ASP A 92 23.93 0.27 4.37
CA ASP A 92 23.84 0.84 3.02
C ASP A 92 22.39 0.88 2.49
N THR A 93 21.43 0.44 3.29
CA THR A 93 19.99 0.52 2.97
C THR A 93 19.36 1.80 3.50
N VAL A 94 18.67 2.52 2.61
CA VAL A 94 17.78 3.63 2.93
C VAL A 94 16.37 3.09 3.14
N VAL A 95 15.88 3.14 4.38
CA VAL A 95 14.53 2.71 4.72
C VAL A 95 13.58 3.92 4.67
N ILE A 96 12.54 3.86 3.83
CA ILE A 96 11.57 4.95 3.66
C ILE A 96 10.19 4.47 4.08
N ASP A 97 9.54 5.22 4.96
CA ASP A 97 8.13 5.06 5.26
C ASP A 97 7.32 5.91 4.28
N ASN A 98 6.67 5.29 3.30
CA ASN A 98 5.91 6.04 2.28
C ASN A 98 4.45 6.28 2.68
N ARG A 99 4.11 6.11 3.97
CA ARG A 99 2.80 6.45 4.54
C ARG A 99 2.72 7.94 4.87
N ASN A 100 1.55 8.38 5.35
CA ASN A 100 1.40 9.75 5.82
C ASN A 100 2.15 9.95 7.15
N SER A 101 2.66 11.16 7.41
CA SER A 101 3.48 11.46 8.60
C SER A 101 2.78 11.16 9.94
N PHE A 102 1.44 11.15 9.99
CA PHE A 102 0.74 10.73 11.21
C PHE A 102 0.94 9.24 11.54
N GLU A 103 1.01 8.37 10.53
CA GLU A 103 1.21 6.92 10.68
C GLU A 103 2.63 6.63 11.18
N PHE A 104 3.62 7.35 10.64
CA PHE A 104 5.01 7.29 11.08
C PHE A 104 5.19 7.63 12.57
N LYS A 105 4.38 8.59 13.07
CA LYS A 105 4.40 9.01 14.48
C LYS A 105 3.77 7.96 15.41
N LEU A 106 2.81 7.18 14.94
CA LEU A 106 2.18 6.10 15.71
C LEU A 106 3.10 4.88 15.87
N GLY A 107 3.96 4.63 14.89
CA GLY A 107 4.92 3.54 14.92
C GLY A 107 5.60 3.33 13.58
N ARG A 108 6.86 2.93 13.61
CA ARG A 108 7.72 2.81 12.42
C ARG A 108 8.85 1.80 12.64
N PHE A 109 9.46 1.33 11.55
CA PHE A 109 10.73 0.64 11.63
C PHE A 109 11.84 1.60 12.09
N ARG A 110 12.81 1.08 12.85
CA ARG A 110 13.96 1.86 13.33
C ARG A 110 14.76 2.37 12.13
N GLY A 111 15.19 3.64 12.19
CA GLY A 111 15.98 4.25 11.12
C GLY A 111 15.17 4.66 9.88
N ALA A 112 13.87 4.35 9.81
CA ALA A 112 13.03 4.77 8.70
C ALA A 112 12.94 6.31 8.60
N ILE A 113 13.04 6.80 7.37
CA ILE A 113 12.87 8.22 7.01
C ILE A 113 11.37 8.52 6.91
N ASP A 114 10.94 9.64 7.51
CA ASP A 114 9.61 10.25 7.29
C ASP A 114 9.72 11.28 6.17
N PRO A 115 9.05 11.08 5.03
CA PRO A 115 8.93 12.09 3.98
C PRO A 115 8.22 13.37 4.44
N GLY A 116 7.52 13.34 5.58
CA GLY A 116 6.79 14.48 6.14
C GLY A 116 5.53 14.84 5.37
N VAL A 117 5.04 13.93 4.51
CA VAL A 117 3.90 14.16 3.64
C VAL A 117 2.58 13.97 4.37
N ALA A 118 1.62 14.86 4.11
CA ALA A 118 0.25 14.74 4.63
C ALA A 118 -0.62 13.84 3.74
N HIS A 119 -0.29 13.75 2.46
CA HIS A 119 -0.99 12.92 1.48
C HIS A 119 0.03 12.17 0.62
N PHE A 120 -0.30 10.94 0.24
CA PHE A 120 0.56 10.12 -0.60
C PHE A 120 0.90 10.76 -1.96
N ARG A 121 0.01 11.56 -2.55
CA ARG A 121 0.28 12.31 -3.80
C ARG A 121 1.44 13.30 -3.70
N ASP A 122 1.85 13.66 -2.48
CA ASP A 122 2.97 14.59 -2.24
C ASP A 122 4.31 13.82 -2.18
N PHE A 123 4.27 12.48 -2.05
CA PHE A 123 5.45 11.60 -1.99
C PHE A 123 6.33 11.64 -3.26
N PRO A 124 5.80 11.67 -4.50
CA PRO A 124 6.63 11.78 -5.70
C PRO A 124 7.57 12.99 -5.68
N ALA A 125 7.07 14.14 -5.22
CA ALA A 125 7.86 15.37 -5.13
C ALA A 125 8.99 15.22 -4.09
N TYR A 126 8.72 14.53 -2.97
CA TYR A 126 9.75 14.21 -2.00
C TYR A 126 10.83 13.31 -2.60
N VAL A 127 10.46 12.23 -3.29
CA VAL A 127 11.41 11.32 -3.95
C VAL A 127 12.29 12.09 -4.95
N GLU A 128 11.69 12.91 -5.80
CA GLU A 128 12.44 13.68 -6.80
C GLU A 128 13.47 14.62 -6.17
N ALA A 129 13.13 15.26 -5.05
CA ALA A 129 14.02 16.17 -4.35
C ALA A 129 15.18 15.48 -3.59
N HIS A 130 15.08 14.18 -3.31
CA HIS A 130 16.02 13.46 -2.44
C HIS A 130 16.74 12.28 -3.11
N ARG A 131 16.27 11.81 -4.28
CA ARG A 131 16.78 10.60 -4.95
C ARG A 131 18.29 10.62 -5.19
N ASP A 132 18.88 11.79 -5.42
CA ASP A 132 20.31 11.92 -5.71
C ASP A 132 21.17 11.49 -4.51
N ALA A 133 20.68 11.66 -3.28
CA ALA A 133 21.35 11.20 -2.06
C ALA A 133 21.29 9.68 -1.87
N TRP A 134 20.45 8.98 -2.65
CA TRP A 134 20.26 7.53 -2.57
C TRP A 134 20.92 6.78 -3.74
N GLN A 135 21.61 7.49 -4.63
CA GLN A 135 22.32 6.89 -5.75
C GLN A 135 23.35 5.87 -5.25
N GLY A 136 23.30 4.65 -5.81
CA GLY A 136 24.16 3.54 -5.42
C GLY A 136 23.78 2.84 -4.12
N LYS A 137 22.70 3.25 -3.44
CA LYS A 137 22.18 2.60 -2.23
C LYS A 137 20.99 1.72 -2.54
N THR A 138 20.72 0.74 -1.67
CA THR A 138 19.44 0.02 -1.69
C THR A 138 18.35 0.89 -1.05
N VAL A 139 17.22 1.06 -1.72
CA VAL A 139 16.06 1.78 -1.19
C VAL A 139 14.97 0.78 -0.84
N ALA A 140 14.64 0.68 0.44
CA ALA A 140 13.63 -0.22 0.98
C ALA A 140 12.41 0.59 1.44
N MET A 141 11.28 0.42 0.79
CA MET A 141 10.03 1.15 1.09
C MET A 141 8.98 0.24 1.70
N TYR A 142 8.16 0.79 2.61
CA TYR A 142 7.02 0.06 3.17
C TYR A 142 5.83 0.98 3.41
N CYS A 143 4.64 0.41 3.19
CA CYS A 143 3.36 0.99 3.59
C CYS A 143 2.58 -0.02 4.46
N THR A 144 1.34 0.32 4.82
CA THR A 144 0.48 -0.53 5.65
C THR A 144 0.05 -1.82 4.94
N GLY A 145 -0.23 -1.74 3.63
CA GLY A 145 -0.93 -2.81 2.88
C GLY A 145 -0.18 -3.38 1.67
N GLY A 146 0.91 -2.72 1.24
CA GLY A 146 1.66 -3.03 0.03
C GLY A 146 1.00 -2.59 -1.28
N ILE A 147 0.02 -1.70 -1.23
CA ILE A 147 -0.55 -1.02 -2.42
C ILE A 147 0.29 0.22 -2.72
#